data_AF-A0A1Z5HQ88-F1
#
_entry.id   AF-A0A1Z5HQ88-F1
#
_cell.length_a   1.000
_cell.length_b   1.000
_cell.length_c   1.000
_cell.angle_alpha   90.00
_cell.angle_beta   90.00
_cell.angle_gamma   90.00
#
_symmetry.space_group_name_H-M   'P 1'
#
loop_
_entity.id
_entity.type
_entity.pdbx_description
1 polymer ?
#
loop_
_entity_poly.entity_id
_entity_poly.type
_entity_poly.pdbx_seq_one_letter_code
_entity_poly.pdbx_strand_id
1 'polypeptide(L)' 'MLASYGYFILVALLLASFTVGFGWGRRYGRREGVLEGELQAPLHLRQRGLEKGRCVICGSRVTSYRKSKRGKISGLQ' A
#
# COMPACT_ATOMS: atom_id res chain seq x y z
N MET A 1 47.95 11.26 2.51
CA MET A 1 46.98 11.48 3.60
C MET A 1 45.69 12.17 3.13
N LEU A 2 45.74 13.28 2.38
CA LEU A 2 44.51 13.95 1.88
C LEU A 2 43.64 13.06 0.96
N ALA A 3 44.25 12.23 0.11
CA ALA A 3 43.51 11.31 -0.76
C ALA A 3 42.68 10.28 0.02
N SER A 4 43.20 9.80 1.16
CA SER A 4 42.50 8.86 2.03
C SER A 4 41.30 9.50 2.75
N TYR A 5 41.42 10.76 3.17
CA TYR A 5 40.32 11.51 3.76
C TYR A 5 39.21 11.83 2.74
N GLY A 6 39.59 12.18 1.51
CA GLY A 6 38.63 12.41 0.43
C GLY A 6 37.83 11.15 0.08
N TYR A 7 38.49 9.99 0.02
CA TYR A 7 37.83 8.70 -0.22
C TYR A 7 36.83 8.35 0.89
N PHE A 8 37.22 8.55 2.16
CA PHE A 8 36.35 8.28 3.30
C PHE A 8 35.08 9.14 3.29
N ILE A 9 35.19 10.42 2.95
CA ILE A 9 34.04 11.34 2.83
C ILE A 9 33.11 10.91 1.69
N LEU A 10 33.66 10.51 0.53
CA LEU A 10 32.88 10.04 -0.61
C LEU A 10 32.06 8.79 -0.26
N VAL A 11 32.69 7.81 0.39
CA VAL A 11 32.02 6.57 0.82
C VAL A 11 30.94 6.87 1.87
N ALA A 12 31.22 7.76 2.82
CA ALA A 12 30.24 8.17 3.83
C ALA A 12 29.00 8.85 3.20
N LEU A 13 29.19 9.72 2.21
CA LEU A 13 28.08 10.38 1.49
C LEU A 13 27.24 9.40 0.67
N LEU A 14 27.89 8.43 0.01
CA LEU A 14 27.19 7.35 -0.72
C LEU A 14 26.33 6.52 0.23
N LEU A 15 26.88 6.09 1.37
CA LEU A 15 26.12 5.31 2.36
C LEU A 15 24.98 6.12 2.98
N ALA A 16 25.21 7.40 3.30
CA ALA A 16 24.20 8.28 3.86
C ALA A 16 23.04 8.52 2.88
N SER A 17 23.34 8.83 1.62
CA SER A 17 22.31 9.02 0.59
C SER A 17 21.52 7.74 0.31
N PHE A 18 22.18 6.58 0.29
CA PHE A 18 21.51 5.29 0.06
C PHE A 18 20.57 4.92 1.21
N THR A 19 20.99 5.13 2.46
CA THR A 19 20.17 4.83 3.64
C THR A 19 18.98 5.78 3.77
N VAL A 20 19.18 7.08 3.55
CA VAL A 20 18.10 8.08 3.56
C VAL A 20 17.12 7.83 2.41
N GLY A 21 17.63 7.57 1.21
CA GLY A 21 16.82 7.25 0.03
C GLY A 21 15.98 5.98 0.24
N PHE A 22 16.58 4.93 0.80
CA PHE A 22 15.88 3.67 1.10
C PHE A 22 14.80 3.86 2.18
N GLY A 23 15.09 4.61 3.24
CA GLY A 23 14.12 4.92 4.30
C GLY A 23 12.92 5.71 3.79
N TRP A 24 13.17 6.71 2.94
CA TRP A 24 12.13 7.54 2.33
C TRP A 24 11.30 6.74 1.33
N GLY A 25 11.95 5.99 0.43
CA GLY A 25 11.30 5.14 -0.54
C GLY A 25 10.43 4.07 0.10
N ARG A 26 10.89 3.44 1.20
CA ARG A 26 10.11 2.45 1.94
C ARG A 26 8.88 3.03 2.61
N ARG A 27 8.96 4.26 3.14
CA ARG A 27 7.80 4.95 3.72
C ARG A 27 6.79 5.36 2.66
N TYR A 28 7.28 5.85 1.53
CA TYR A 28 6.44 6.27 0.41
C TYR A 28 5.72 5.06 -0.21
N GLY A 29 6.46 4.00 -0.54
CA GLY A 29 5.88 2.76 -1.06
C GLY A 29 4.95 2.04 -0.08
N ARG A 30 5.16 2.14 1.23
CA ARG A 30 4.17 1.64 2.22
C ARG A 30 2.88 2.45 2.22
N ARG A 31 2.95 3.77 2.04
CA ARG A 31 1.74 4.60 1.96
C ARG A 31 0.98 4.32 0.68
N GLU A 32 1.67 4.25 -0.46
CA GLU A 32 1.05 3.91 -1.74
C GLU A 32 0.49 2.49 -1.74
N GLY A 33 1.24 1.49 -1.30
CA GLY A 33 0.76 0.10 -1.25
C GLY A 33 -0.39 -0.14 -0.27
N VAL A 34 -0.47 0.61 0.83
CA VAL A 34 -1.64 0.57 1.73
C VAL A 34 -2.84 1.24 1.06
N LEU A 35 -2.65 2.35 0.37
CA LEU A 35 -3.72 3.11 -0.27
C LEU A 35 -4.29 2.36 -1.50
N GLU A 36 -3.42 1.76 -2.30
CA GLU A 36 -3.78 0.82 -3.37
C GLU A 36 -4.45 -0.43 -2.81
N GLY A 37 -3.91 -0.98 -1.71
CA GLY A 37 -4.47 -2.14 -1.02
C GLY A 37 -5.87 -1.90 -0.46
N GLU A 38 -6.13 -0.73 0.14
CA GLU A 38 -7.45 -0.35 0.66
C GLU A 38 -8.50 -0.21 -0.43
N LEU A 39 -8.11 0.26 -1.62
CA LEU A 39 -9.00 0.36 -2.78
C LEU A 39 -9.21 -1.00 -3.48
N GLN A 40 -8.17 -1.82 -3.61
CA GLN A 40 -8.26 -3.14 -4.25
C GLN A 40 -8.88 -4.22 -3.36
N ALA A 41 -8.65 -4.19 -2.04
CA ALA A 41 -9.17 -5.19 -1.11
C ALA A 41 -10.70 -5.40 -1.21
N PRO A 42 -11.57 -4.37 -1.18
CA PRO A 42 -13.01 -4.58 -1.27
C PRO A 42 -13.46 -5.07 -2.65
N LEU A 43 -12.77 -4.68 -3.73
CA LEU A 43 -13.05 -5.17 -5.08
C LEU A 43 -12.70 -6.65 -5.22
N HIS A 44 -11.50 -7.04 -4.79
CA HIS A 44 -11.03 -8.43 -4.85
C HIS A 44 -11.88 -9.37 -3.99
N LEU A 45 -12.30 -8.90 -2.81
CA LEU A 45 -13.21 -9.64 -1.92
C LEU A 45 -14.59 -9.87 -2.57
N ARG A 46 -15.13 -8.87 -3.28
CA ARG A 46 -16.40 -9.00 -4.01
C ARG A 46 -16.29 -9.97 -5.17
N GLN A 47 -15.22 -9.89 -5.94
CA GLN A 47 -14.98 -10.74 -7.11
C GLN A 47 -14.88 -12.21 -6.70
N ARG A 48 -14.08 -12.53 -5.68
CA ARG A 48 -13.99 -13.89 -5.12
C ARG A 48 -15.30 -14.39 -4.51
N GLY A 49 -16.11 -13.50 -3.95
CA GLY A 49 -17.41 -13.85 -3.41
C GLY A 49 -18.43 -14.21 -4.50
N LEU A 50 -18.40 -13.48 -5.62
CA LEU A 50 -19.24 -13.74 -6.80
C LEU A 50 -18.83 -15.03 -7.52
N GLU A 51 -17.53 -15.26 -7.73
CA GLU A 51 -17.02 -16.49 -8.35
C GLU A 51 -17.40 -17.76 -7.57
N LYS A 52 -17.40 -17.68 -6.23
CA LYS A 52 -17.75 -18.82 -5.37
C LYS A 52 -19.25 -18.90 -5.04
N GLY A 53 -20.06 -17.95 -5.52
CA GLY A 53 -21.48 -17.82 -5.19
C GLY A 53 -21.76 -17.65 -3.67
N ARG A 54 -20.74 -17.29 -2.89
CA ARG A 54 -20.78 -17.18 -1.42
C ARG A 54 -19.88 -16.04 -0.95
N CYS A 55 -20.36 -15.24 -0.01
CA CYS A 55 -19.57 -14.19 0.61
C CYS A 55 -18.37 -14.80 1.36
N VAL A 56 -17.14 -14.35 1.06
CA VAL A 56 -15.90 -14.82 1.72
C VAL A 56 -15.75 -14.35 3.17
N ILE A 57 -16.55 -13.38 3.62
CA ILE A 57 -16.50 -12.84 5.00
C ILE A 57 -17.51 -13.54 5.91
N CYS A 58 -18.74 -13.75 5.45
CA CYS A 58 -19.82 -14.30 6.28
C CYS A 58 -20.32 -15.68 5.81
N GLY A 59 -19.77 -16.23 4.72
CA GLY A 59 -20.13 -17.56 4.20
C GLY A 59 -21.51 -17.68 3.56
N SER A 60 -22.34 -16.64 3.63
CA SER A 60 -23.71 -16.65 3.11
C SER A 60 -23.72 -16.76 1.58
N ARG A 61 -24.64 -17.56 1.01
CA ARG A 61 -24.83 -17.61 -0.45
C ARG A 61 -25.27 -16.25 -0.98
N VAL A 62 -24.74 -15.87 -2.14
CA VAL A 62 -25.08 -14.62 -2.84
C VAL A 62 -26.43 -14.82 -3.55
N THR A 63 -27.50 -15.03 -2.79
CA THR A 63 -28.87 -15.18 -3.31
C THR A 63 -29.67 -13.88 -3.20
N SER A 64 -29.13 -12.86 -2.52
CA SER A 64 -29.82 -11.59 -2.30
C SER A 64 -28.81 -10.43 -2.29
N TYR A 65 -28.86 -9.60 -3.33
CA TYR A 65 -28.04 -8.41 -3.50
C TYR A 65 -28.43 -7.36 -2.45
N ARG A 66 -27.88 -7.46 -1.23
CA ARG A 66 -28.14 -6.48 -0.15
C ARG A 66 -27.30 -5.23 -0.40
N LYS A 67 -27.96 -4.14 -0.82
CA LYS A 67 -27.39 -2.81 -1.02
C LYS A 67 -26.58 -2.40 0.22
N SER A 68 -25.25 -2.42 0.12
CA SER A 68 -24.36 -1.98 1.20
C SER A 68 -24.48 -0.47 1.34
N LYS A 69 -25.07 0.02 2.45
CA LYS A 69 -24.91 1.41 2.90
C LYS A 69 -23.43 1.60 3.28
N ARG A 70 -22.57 1.93 2.32
CA ARG A 70 -21.20 2.39 2.60
C ARG A 70 -21.18 3.90 2.38
N GLY A 71 -20.72 4.60 3.42
CA GLY A 71 -21.04 5.98 3.74
C GLY A 71 -20.52 7.04 2.77
N LYS A 72 -21.07 8.24 2.97
CA LYS A 72 -20.64 9.52 2.44
C LYS A 72 -19.12 9.58 2.29
N ILE A 73 -18.66 9.70 1.05
CA ILE A 73 -17.40 10.38 0.74
C ILE A 73 -17.74 11.88 0.77
N SER A 74 -17.87 12.44 1.98
CA SER A 74 -18.00 13.88 2.16
C SER A 74 -16.58 14.45 2.29
N GLY A 75 -16.13 15.19 1.28
CA GLY A 75 -14.85 15.88 1.32
C GLY A 75 -14.24 16.14 -0.05
N LEU A 76 -15.02 16.73 -0.96
CA LEU A 76 -14.49 17.43 -2.13
C LEU A 76 -14.98 18.88 -1.98
N GLN A 77 -14.25 19.64 -1.16
CA GLN A 77 -14.16 21.10 -1.18
C GLN A 77 -12.72 21.46 -0.84
#